data_AF-A7KHC4-F1
#
_entry.id   AF-A7KHC4-F1
#
_cell.length_a   1.000
_cell.length_b   1.000
_cell.length_c   1.000
_cell.angle_alpha   90.00
_cell.angle_beta   90.00
_cell.angle_gamma   90.00
#
_symmetry.space_group_name_H-M   'P 1'
#
loop_
_entity.id
_entity.type
_entity.pdbx_description
1 polymer ?
#
loop_
_entity_poly.entity_id
_entity_poly.type
_entity_poly.pdbx_seq_one_letter_code
_entity_poly.pdbx_strand_id
1 'polypeptide(L)' 'MTTFLKVAYIMIICVFVLHLAAQVDSQKRLHGCKEDRDCDNICSVHAVTKCIGNMCRCLANVK' A
#
# COMPACT_ATOMS: atom_id res chain seq x y z
N MET A 1 1.38 2.77 40.02
CA MET A 1 1.52 1.61 39.10
C MET A 1 0.69 1.76 37.82
N THR A 2 -0.45 2.44 37.83
CA THR A 2 -1.34 2.64 36.66
C THR A 2 -0.83 3.66 35.63
N THR A 3 0.02 4.59 36.02
CA THR A 3 0.61 5.63 35.16
C THR A 3 1.56 5.07 34.11
N PHE A 4 2.43 4.13 34.49
CA PHE A 4 3.34 3.46 33.55
C PHE A 4 2.59 2.65 32.50
N LEU A 5 1.49 1.98 32.87
CA LEU A 5 0.66 1.22 31.95
C LEU A 5 0.01 2.12 30.88
N LYS A 6 -0.46 3.31 31.30
CA LYS A 6 -1.02 4.32 30.38
C LYS A 6 0.02 4.84 29.39
N VAL A 7 1.24 5.11 29.84
CA VAL A 7 2.31 5.61 28.97
C VAL A 7 2.72 4.55 27.95
N ALA A 8 2.88 3.29 28.38
CA ALA A 8 3.19 2.19 27.47
C ALA A 8 2.09 2.01 26.40
N TYR A 9 0.82 2.11 26.79
CA TYR A 9 -0.31 2.01 25.87
C TYR A 9 -0.30 3.12 24.81
N ILE A 10 -0.03 4.37 25.20
CA ILE A 10 0.08 5.50 24.26
C ILE A 10 1.24 5.28 23.28
N MET A 11 2.40 4.82 23.77
CA MET A 11 3.56 4.54 22.91
C MET A 11 3.26 3.46 21.87
N ILE A 12 2.56 2.40 22.26
CA ILE A 12 2.14 1.33 21.34
C ILE A 12 1.21 1.88 20.26
N ILE A 13 0.23 2.72 20.63
CA ILE A 13 -0.67 3.36 19.65
C ILE A 13 0.12 4.25 18.69
N CYS A 14 1.04 5.08 19.18
CA CYS A 14 1.86 5.94 18.34
C CYS A 14 2.69 5.15 17.32
N VAL A 15 3.31 4.05 17.75
CA VAL A 15 4.07 3.15 16.86
C VAL A 15 3.14 2.49 15.83
N PHE A 16 1.95 2.06 16.25
CA PHE A 16 0.97 1.46 15.35
C PHE A 16 0.49 2.43 14.27
N VAL A 17 0.19 3.68 14.66
CA VAL A 17 -0.18 4.75 13.72
C VAL A 17 0.97 5.06 12.75
N LEU A 18 2.22 5.08 13.23
CA LEU A 18 3.39 5.27 12.38
C LEU A 18 3.51 4.15 11.33
N HIS A 19 3.31 2.90 11.75
CA HIS A 19 3.34 1.75 10.83
C HIS A 19 2.23 1.82 9.77
N LEU A 20 1.02 2.23 10.16
CA LEU A 20 -0.08 2.43 9.20
C LEU A 20 0.24 3.53 8.19
N ALA A 21 0.77 4.67 8.63
CA ALA A 21 1.18 5.74 7.73
C ALA A 21 2.28 5.28 6.75
N ALA A 22 3.30 4.59 7.25
CA ALA A 22 4.37 4.03 6.43
C ALA A 22 3.87 3.02 5.41
N GLN A 23 2.90 2.17 5.75
CA GLN A 23 2.30 1.23 4.79
C GLN A 23 1.50 1.95 3.70
N VAL A 24 0.74 2.99 4.05
CA VAL A 24 -0.04 3.75 3.06
C VAL A 24 0.87 4.46 2.06
N ASP A 25 1.95 5.08 2.52
CA ASP A 25 2.93 5.71 1.63
C ASP A 25 3.71 4.68 0.79
N SER A 26 4.06 3.54 1.39
CA SER A 26 4.76 2.47 0.66
C SER A 26 3.88 1.86 -0.42
N GLN A 27 2.58 1.62 -0.15
CA GLN A 27 1.65 1.15 -1.18
C GLN A 27 1.44 2.18 -2.29
N LYS A 28 1.28 3.47 -1.94
CA LYS A 28 1.12 4.54 -2.93
C LYS A 28 2.34 4.66 -3.84
N ARG A 29 3.55 4.50 -3.31
CA ARG A 29 4.78 4.48 -4.13
C ARG A 29 4.93 3.21 -4.95
N LEU A 30 4.54 2.05 -4.43
CA LEU A 30 4.67 0.77 -5.15
C LEU A 30 3.74 0.64 -6.36
N HIS A 31 2.62 1.38 -6.38
CA HIS A 31 1.60 1.28 -7.44
C HIS A 31 1.50 2.55 -8.30
N GLY A 32 2.38 3.52 -8.10
CA GLY A 32 2.45 4.72 -8.94
C GLY A 32 3.05 4.39 -10.30
N CYS A 33 2.42 4.84 -11.38
CA CYS A 33 2.89 4.61 -12.74
C CYS A 33 2.75 5.85 -13.62
N LYS A 34 3.51 5.92 -14.70
CA LYS A 34 3.32 6.91 -15.78
C LYS A 34 2.94 6.24 -17.08
N GLU A 35 3.47 5.04 -17.32
CA GLU A 35 3.20 4.23 -18.49
C GLU A 35 2.79 2.81 -18.07
N ASP A 36 2.11 2.08 -18.96
CA ASP A 36 1.64 0.70 -18.68
C ASP A 36 2.79 -0.25 -18.33
N ARG A 37 4.00 0.00 -18.85
CA ARG A 37 5.21 -0.80 -18.59
C ARG A 37 5.77 -0.65 -17.19
N ASP A 38 5.49 0.47 -16.51
CA ASP A 38 5.90 0.66 -15.10
C ASP A 38 5.15 -0.31 -14.17
N CYS A 39 4.01 -0.83 -14.64
CA CYS A 39 3.15 -1.75 -13.93
C CYS A 39 3.46 -3.21 -14.22
N ASP A 40 4.66 -3.56 -14.72
CA ASP A 40 4.97 -4.94 -15.05
C ASP A 40 4.94 -5.86 -13.80
N ASN A 41 4.27 -7.01 -13.94
CA ASN A 41 4.31 -8.14 -13.01
C ASN A 41 3.64 -7.96 -11.62
N ILE A 42 2.74 -6.98 -11.46
CA ILE A 42 1.95 -6.80 -10.21
C ILE A 42 0.63 -7.61 -10.18
N CYS A 43 0.17 -8.11 -11.32
CA CYS A 43 -1.08 -8.88 -11.41
C CYS A 43 -0.80 -10.36 -11.66
N SER A 44 -1.75 -11.22 -11.28
CA SER A 44 -1.65 -12.66 -11.55
C SER A 44 -1.66 -12.95 -13.05
N VAL A 45 -1.16 -14.12 -13.45
CA VAL A 45 -0.91 -14.57 -14.84
C VAL A 45 -2.11 -14.40 -15.80
N HIS A 46 -3.34 -14.22 -15.28
CA HIS A 46 -4.57 -14.05 -16.06
C HIS A 46 -5.11 -12.61 -16.11
N ALA A 47 -4.37 -11.61 -15.61
CA ALA A 47 -4.78 -10.22 -15.60
C ALA A 47 -3.76 -9.34 -16.33
N VAL A 48 -4.25 -8.32 -17.04
CA VAL A 48 -3.43 -7.31 -17.70
C VAL A 48 -3.21 -6.15 -16.74
N THR A 49 -1.96 -5.77 -16.54
CA THR A 49 -1.57 -4.56 -15.80
C THR A 49 -1.75 -3.33 -16.69
N LYS A 50 -2.43 -2.30 -16.20
CA LYS A 50 -2.53 -1.00 -16.86
C LYS A 50 -2.31 0.15 -15.89
N CYS A 51 -1.74 1.23 -16.40
CA CYS A 51 -1.61 2.49 -15.69
C CYS A 51 -2.86 3.36 -15.91
N ILE A 52 -3.65 3.57 -14.85
CA ILE A 52 -4.88 4.38 -14.89
C ILE A 52 -4.81 5.46 -13.84
N GLY A 53 -4.74 6.73 -14.27
CA GLY A 53 -4.70 7.88 -13.37
C GLY A 53 -3.48 7.86 -12.43
N ASN A 54 -2.31 7.55 -12.98
CA ASN A 54 -1.05 7.35 -12.27
C ASN A 54 -1.05 6.21 -11.24
N MET A 55 -2.02 5.29 -11.31
CA MET A 55 -2.04 4.08 -10.49
C MET A 55 -2.13 2.83 -11.35
N CYS A 56 -1.34 1.83 -11.02
CA CYS A 56 -1.43 0.53 -11.64
C CYS A 56 -2.71 -0.19 -11.21
N ARG A 57 -3.43 -0.75 -12.19
CA ARG A 57 -4.63 -1.56 -11.97
C ARG A 57 -4.53 -2.88 -12.71
N CYS A 58 -5.03 -3.93 -12.07
CA CYS A 58 -5.25 -5.24 -12.68
C CYS A 58 -6.61 -5.26 -13.37
N LEU A 59 -6.62 -5.43 -14.68
CA LEU A 59 -7.84 -5.67 -15.45
C LEU A 59 -7.93 -7.17 -15.72
N ALA A 60 -9.06 -7.78 -15.34
CA ALA A 60 -9.34 -9.16 -15.72
C ALA A 60 -9.33 -9.26 -17.24
N ASN A 61 -8.58 -10.22 -17.79
CA ASN A 61 -8.56 -10.47 -19.21
C ASN A 61 -9.88 -11.18 -19.57
N VAL A 62 -10.93 -10.40 -19.85
CA VAL A 62 -12.22 -10.91 -20.34
C VAL A 62 -12.01 -11.29 -21.80
N LYS A 63 -11.67 -12.56 -22.03
CA LYS A 63 -11.67 -13.17 -23.37
C LYS A 63 -13.09 -13.60 -23.74
#